data_AF-A0A9D4Y7F4-F1
#
_entry.id   AF-A0A9D4Y7F4-F1
#
_cell.length_a   1.000
_cell.length_b   1.000
_cell.length_c   1.000
_cell.angle_alpha   90.00
_cell.angle_beta   90.00
_cell.angle_gamma   90.00
#
_symmetry.space_group_name_H-M   'P 1'
#
loop_
_entity.id
_entity.type
_entity.pdbx_description
1 polymer ?
#
loop_
_entity_poly.entity_id
_entity_poly.type
_entity_poly.pdbx_seq_one_letter_code
_entity_poly.pdbx_strand_id
1 'polypeptide(L)'
;MKKGRDLFFLTTCRTLHKTPNSSNSNILSNSITAATFHETMQTSDHDSSSQRYSFNPTLNWNPQLHNYFTKAYGSDRFSRISSALTRPSRYSCIRVNTLRSNSDAVIEKLSLLVKKSSNADDCEDGDDAVNPLKECLDSDSDSDSGPVFKCRIPGLDYVVFVWGSGPHRVDYGNVAPKEVIVSRKCAEAVLRGAQVYVPGILACSAHVEKGDTIAVSVSVEQKGSDGSWSAGMTRGIVLQGSETDPYYIERNGLYIGQGTAMLSRAGMFRVTQGLGVDMKDRVYELHSFYNVLEGEIFLQNLPSIIAAHALDPQMGERILDMCAAPGGKTTAIAILMKDKGEVIATDRSHNKVLDIHKLAAELGLSCIKAFKLDALKSVSRRNDNDTFIDACHNNATNDVKNQVPSNLQVERISPLVTQSFKTETLEENGKGNKAHEGAYPSKAEIRKSMRKARNGPGRHQSGGGRVDSSKGFDPDSFDRVLLDAPCSALGLRPRLFAGEDTIESLRSHAKYQRRMFDQAVQLVRPGGVIVYSTCTINPGENEALVRYALDKYKYLSLAPQHPKIGGPGLVGNCEFPDGYVDEWLRPGEENLVQRFDPSSPLDTIGFFIAKFAVGSKDT
;
A
#
# COMPACT_ATOMS: atom_id res chain seq x y z
N MET A 1 40.74 6.90 -53.22
CA MET A 1 41.95 6.16 -53.64
C MET A 1 41.94 4.82 -52.90
N LYS A 2 41.70 3.69 -53.60
CA LYS A 2 42.62 2.55 -53.84
C LYS A 2 43.31 2.07 -52.54
N LYS A 3 43.38 0.81 -52.11
CA LYS A 3 43.10 -0.60 -52.52
C LYS A 3 43.30 -1.40 -51.19
N GLY A 4 42.65 -2.50 -50.82
CA GLY A 4 42.46 -3.79 -51.50
C GLY A 4 43.46 -4.85 -50.98
N ARG A 5 42.96 -5.99 -50.45
CA ARG A 5 43.46 -7.40 -50.44
C ARG A 5 42.84 -8.17 -49.25
N ASP A 6 41.90 -9.10 -49.40
CA ASP A 6 41.85 -10.44 -50.05
C ASP A 6 42.57 -11.59 -49.31
N LEU A 7 41.78 -12.56 -48.81
CA LEU A 7 41.91 -14.03 -48.94
C LEU A 7 40.73 -14.72 -48.19
N PHE A 8 39.65 -15.21 -48.83
CA PHE A 8 39.41 -16.53 -49.47
C PHE A 8 39.55 -17.80 -48.61
N PHE A 9 38.43 -18.48 -48.32
CA PHE A 9 38.18 -19.88 -48.73
C PHE A 9 36.67 -20.19 -48.84
N LEU A 10 36.31 -20.88 -49.94
CA LEU A 10 35.02 -21.49 -50.31
C LEU A 10 34.66 -22.68 -49.37
N THR A 11 33.41 -23.16 -49.22
CA THR A 11 32.67 -23.92 -50.25
C THR A 11 31.17 -24.13 -49.90
N THR A 12 30.38 -24.00 -50.96
CA THR A 12 28.95 -24.28 -51.25
C THR A 12 28.43 -25.70 -51.00
N CYS A 13 27.10 -25.85 -50.80
CA CYS A 13 26.23 -26.57 -51.77
C CYS A 13 24.71 -26.34 -51.58
N ARG A 14 24.04 -25.95 -52.68
CA ARG A 14 22.59 -26.07 -52.98
C ARG A 14 22.29 -27.56 -53.37
N THR A 15 21.09 -28.13 -53.58
CA THR A 15 19.84 -27.66 -54.22
C THR A 15 18.82 -28.84 -54.27
N LEU A 16 17.55 -28.52 -54.61
CA LEU A 16 16.57 -29.26 -55.47
C LEU A 16 15.35 -29.98 -54.85
N HIS A 17 14.19 -29.31 -55.02
CA HIS A 17 12.92 -29.76 -55.65
C HIS A 17 12.39 -31.20 -55.50
N LYS A 18 11.12 -31.33 -55.08
CA LYS A 18 9.98 -31.81 -55.93
C LYS A 18 8.62 -31.75 -55.19
N THR A 19 7.60 -31.19 -55.85
CA THR A 19 6.17 -31.50 -55.67
C THR A 19 5.79 -32.69 -56.57
N PRO A 20 4.66 -33.38 -56.33
CA PRO A 20 3.46 -33.06 -57.12
C PRO A 20 2.08 -33.26 -56.43
N ASN A 21 1.07 -32.70 -57.10
CA ASN A 21 -0.40 -32.70 -56.93
C ASN A 21 -1.09 -34.07 -56.70
N SER A 22 -2.25 -34.08 -56.03
CA SER A 22 -3.58 -34.07 -56.72
C SER A 22 -4.80 -34.29 -55.78
N SER A 23 -5.78 -33.39 -55.94
CA SER A 23 -7.25 -33.52 -55.86
C SER A 23 -7.93 -34.65 -55.07
N ASN A 24 -8.83 -34.29 -54.15
CA ASN A 24 -10.26 -34.46 -54.40
C ASN A 24 -11.16 -33.68 -53.42
N SER A 25 -12.22 -33.12 -54.00
CA SER A 25 -13.35 -32.41 -53.42
C SER A 25 -14.19 -33.27 -52.47
N ASN A 26 -14.76 -32.66 -51.42
CA ASN A 26 -16.21 -32.69 -51.23
C ASN A 26 -16.70 -31.67 -50.19
N ILE A 27 -17.73 -30.95 -50.63
CA ILE A 27 -18.63 -30.07 -49.89
C ILE A 27 -19.39 -30.91 -48.86
N LEU A 28 -19.59 -30.38 -47.64
CA LEU A 28 -20.85 -30.50 -46.90
C LEU A 28 -20.85 -29.51 -45.72
N SER A 29 -21.85 -28.63 -45.76
CA SER A 29 -22.38 -27.84 -44.67
C SER A 29 -22.63 -28.66 -43.40
N ASN A 30 -22.37 -28.09 -42.22
CA ASN A 30 -23.35 -28.00 -41.13
C ASN A 30 -22.79 -27.23 -39.93
N SER A 31 -23.52 -26.18 -39.57
CA SER A 31 -23.64 -25.62 -38.23
C SER A 31 -23.87 -26.72 -37.19
N ILE A 32 -23.31 -26.62 -35.98
CA ILE A 32 -23.90 -27.08 -34.69
C ILE A 32 -23.00 -26.65 -33.51
N THR A 33 -23.58 -25.75 -32.72
CA THR A 33 -23.57 -25.55 -31.26
C THR A 33 -22.47 -26.09 -30.34
N ALA A 34 -22.13 -25.23 -29.38
CA ALA A 34 -21.45 -25.52 -28.11
C ALA A 34 -21.92 -26.83 -27.47
N ALA A 35 -20.98 -27.74 -27.21
CA ALA A 35 -21.18 -28.95 -26.45
C ALA A 35 -20.62 -28.76 -25.03
N THR A 36 -21.54 -28.62 -24.10
CA THR A 36 -21.42 -28.83 -22.66
C THR A 36 -20.81 -30.21 -22.40
N PHE A 37 -19.70 -30.29 -21.66
CA PHE A 37 -19.23 -31.54 -21.09
C PHE A 37 -19.77 -31.67 -19.67
N HIS A 38 -20.75 -32.57 -19.53
CA HIS A 38 -21.32 -33.03 -18.28
C HIS A 38 -21.13 -34.55 -18.27
N GLU A 39 -20.23 -35.05 -17.43
CA GLU A 39 -20.03 -36.46 -17.05
C GLU A 39 -19.16 -36.42 -15.78
N THR A 40 -19.44 -37.08 -14.66
CA THR A 40 -20.56 -37.90 -14.20
C THR A 40 -20.45 -37.92 -12.68
N MET A 41 -21.55 -37.72 -11.95
CA MET A 41 -21.61 -38.03 -10.51
C MET A 41 -21.80 -39.53 -10.31
N GLN A 42 -21.00 -40.14 -9.44
CA GLN A 42 -21.44 -40.91 -8.26
C GLN A 42 -20.30 -41.78 -7.70
N THR A 43 -19.67 -41.29 -6.64
CA THR A 43 -19.36 -42.09 -5.44
C THR A 43 -19.65 -41.22 -4.22
N SER A 44 -20.55 -41.70 -3.36
CA SER A 44 -20.97 -41.08 -2.11
C SER A 44 -20.04 -41.52 -0.98
N ASP A 45 -19.44 -40.55 -0.30
CA ASP A 45 -19.48 -40.34 1.17
C ASP A 45 -18.18 -39.73 1.71
N HIS A 46 -18.37 -38.66 2.51
CA HIS A 46 -17.38 -37.95 3.36
C HIS A 46 -16.24 -37.15 2.69
N ASP A 47 -16.51 -35.93 2.19
CA ASP A 47 -15.50 -34.84 2.25
C ASP A 47 -16.04 -33.39 2.14
N SER A 48 -17.25 -33.08 2.62
CA SER A 48 -17.77 -31.70 2.56
C SER A 48 -17.12 -30.74 3.56
N SER A 49 -16.50 -31.27 4.63
CA SER A 49 -15.82 -30.47 5.65
C SER A 49 -14.46 -29.92 5.18
N SER A 50 -13.76 -30.61 4.28
CA SER A 50 -12.41 -30.24 3.83
C SER A 50 -12.39 -28.98 2.95
N GLN A 51 -13.45 -28.72 2.18
CA GLN A 51 -13.54 -27.53 1.33
C GLN A 51 -13.88 -26.26 2.11
N ARG A 52 -14.63 -26.38 3.22
CA ARG A 52 -15.05 -25.24 4.05
C ARG A 52 -13.85 -24.52 4.66
N TYR A 53 -13.02 -25.27 5.37
CA TYR A 53 -11.84 -24.79 6.10
C TYR A 53 -10.63 -24.66 5.17
N SER A 54 -10.81 -23.91 4.08
CA SER A 54 -9.79 -23.63 3.09
C SER A 54 -9.59 -22.12 2.88
N PHE A 55 -8.56 -21.76 2.12
CA PHE A 55 -8.30 -20.40 1.70
C PHE A 55 -8.22 -20.31 0.18
N ASN A 56 -9.34 -19.99 -0.46
CA ASN A 56 -9.48 -19.88 -1.91
C ASN A 56 -10.26 -18.60 -2.27
N PRO A 57 -9.78 -17.41 -1.87
CA PRO A 57 -10.47 -16.16 -2.12
C PRO A 57 -10.60 -15.87 -3.62
N THR A 58 -11.77 -15.38 -4.03
CA THR A 58 -12.02 -14.90 -5.39
C THR A 58 -12.44 -13.44 -5.36
N LEU A 59 -11.83 -12.61 -6.19
CA LEU A 59 -12.22 -11.20 -6.34
C LEU A 59 -13.42 -11.07 -7.26
N ASN A 60 -14.55 -10.69 -6.67
CA ASN A 60 -15.76 -10.35 -7.41
C ASN A 60 -15.69 -8.88 -7.85
N TRP A 61 -15.24 -8.65 -9.07
CA TRP A 61 -15.18 -7.34 -9.69
C TRP A 61 -16.55 -6.87 -10.16
N ASN A 62 -16.80 -5.56 -10.14
CA ASN A 62 -17.91 -4.97 -10.87
C ASN A 62 -17.81 -5.37 -12.36
N PRO A 63 -18.89 -5.88 -13.02
CA PRO A 63 -18.82 -6.36 -14.40
C PRO A 63 -18.29 -5.34 -15.41
N GLN A 64 -18.62 -4.05 -15.24
CA GLN A 64 -18.12 -2.98 -16.11
C GLN A 64 -16.61 -2.76 -15.90
N LEU A 65 -16.15 -2.81 -14.65
CA LEU A 65 -14.71 -2.73 -14.33
C LEU A 65 -13.96 -3.96 -14.84
N HIS A 66 -14.52 -5.15 -14.66
CA HIS A 66 -13.94 -6.38 -15.19
C HIS A 66 -13.74 -6.28 -16.71
N ASN A 67 -14.77 -5.84 -17.45
CA ASN A 67 -14.66 -5.63 -18.89
C ASN A 67 -13.61 -4.56 -19.25
N TYR A 68 -13.58 -3.45 -18.53
CA TYR A 68 -12.58 -2.38 -18.72
C TYR A 68 -11.14 -2.91 -18.54
N PHE A 69 -10.87 -3.65 -17.46
CA PHE A 69 -9.54 -4.23 -17.25
C PHE A 69 -9.22 -5.36 -18.21
N THR A 70 -10.18 -6.20 -18.59
CA THR A 70 -10.00 -7.23 -19.63
C THR A 70 -9.64 -6.59 -20.97
N LYS A 71 -10.24 -5.45 -21.34
CA LYS A 71 -9.84 -4.68 -22.52
C LYS A 71 -8.43 -4.10 -22.39
N ALA A 72 -8.06 -3.62 -21.21
CA ALA A 72 -6.76 -2.99 -20.97
C ALA A 72 -5.58 -3.98 -20.92
N TYR A 73 -5.80 -5.14 -20.32
CA TYR A 73 -4.76 -6.12 -20.02
C TYR A 73 -4.80 -7.36 -20.91
N GLY A 74 -5.95 -7.67 -21.52
CA GLY A 74 -6.30 -8.99 -22.02
C GLY A 74 -6.89 -9.89 -20.91
N SER A 75 -7.75 -10.83 -21.29
CA SER A 75 -8.45 -11.75 -20.36
C SER A 75 -7.49 -12.52 -19.47
N ASP A 76 -6.48 -13.13 -20.08
CA ASP A 76 -5.60 -14.09 -19.40
C ASP A 76 -4.66 -13.38 -18.42
N ARG A 77 -4.13 -12.23 -18.85
CA ARG A 77 -3.30 -11.39 -17.99
C ARG A 77 -4.11 -10.81 -16.84
N PHE A 78 -5.32 -10.30 -17.10
CA PHE A 78 -6.16 -9.75 -16.02
C PHE A 78 -6.60 -10.83 -15.03
N SER A 79 -6.92 -12.03 -15.49
CA SER A 79 -7.22 -13.17 -14.62
C SER A 79 -6.05 -13.50 -13.69
N ARG A 80 -4.83 -13.56 -14.21
CA ARG A 80 -3.61 -13.75 -13.41
C ARG A 80 -3.37 -12.60 -12.43
N ILE A 81 -3.57 -11.35 -12.84
CA ILE A 81 -3.49 -10.18 -11.94
C ILE A 81 -4.51 -10.33 -10.80
N SER A 82 -5.77 -10.64 -11.12
CA SER A 82 -6.85 -10.80 -10.14
C SER A 82 -6.54 -11.90 -9.13
N SER A 83 -6.00 -13.03 -9.59
CA SER A 83 -5.55 -14.12 -8.71
C SER A 83 -4.35 -13.70 -7.85
N ALA A 84 -3.33 -13.07 -8.42
CA ALA A 84 -2.17 -12.61 -7.65
C ALA A 84 -2.52 -11.55 -6.60
N LEU A 85 -3.56 -10.73 -6.83
CA LEU A 85 -4.02 -9.74 -5.88
C LEU A 85 -4.57 -10.34 -4.58
N THR A 86 -5.10 -11.58 -4.60
CA THR A 86 -5.71 -12.19 -3.40
C THR A 86 -4.69 -12.68 -2.37
N ARG A 87 -3.45 -12.88 -2.80
CA ARG A 87 -2.35 -13.37 -1.96
C ARG A 87 -1.35 -12.27 -1.61
N PRO A 88 -0.72 -12.31 -0.42
CA PRO A 88 0.39 -11.42 -0.08
C PRO A 88 1.58 -11.64 -1.03
N SER A 89 2.53 -10.72 -1.03
CA SER A 89 3.87 -10.97 -1.58
C SER A 89 4.56 -12.06 -0.76
N ARG A 90 5.30 -12.96 -1.41
CA ARG A 90 6.03 -14.07 -0.75
C ARG A 90 7.23 -13.61 0.08
N TYR A 91 7.55 -12.32 0.06
CA TYR A 91 8.63 -11.73 0.85
C TYR A 91 8.17 -10.43 1.51
N SER A 92 8.81 -10.13 2.64
CA SER A 92 8.79 -8.82 3.24
C SER A 92 9.97 -8.00 2.74
N CYS A 93 9.71 -6.78 2.25
CA CYS A 93 10.73 -5.87 1.76
C CYS A 93 11.03 -4.80 2.80
N ILE A 94 12.30 -4.69 3.19
CA ILE A 94 12.78 -3.85 4.26
C ILE A 94 13.78 -2.85 3.68
N ARG A 95 13.54 -1.57 3.98
CA ARG A 95 14.47 -0.48 3.69
C ARG A 95 15.35 -0.23 4.91
N VAL A 96 16.66 -0.36 4.76
CA VAL A 96 17.62 -0.03 5.82
C VAL A 96 17.85 1.48 5.89
N ASN A 97 17.86 2.02 7.11
CA ASN A 97 18.27 3.39 7.37
C ASN A 97 19.79 3.50 7.38
N THR A 98 20.36 3.82 6.22
CA THR A 98 21.82 3.91 6.01
C THR A 98 22.52 4.99 6.84
N LEU A 99 21.77 5.85 7.54
CA LEU A 99 22.33 6.85 8.47
C LEU A 99 22.55 6.29 9.88
N ARG A 100 21.96 5.13 10.20
CA ARG A 100 22.05 4.50 11.52
C ARG A 100 22.68 3.11 11.50
N SER A 101 22.50 2.37 10.41
CA SER A 101 22.95 1.00 10.28
C SER A 101 23.35 0.69 8.84
N ASN A 102 23.94 -0.48 8.61
CA ASN A 102 24.22 -1.00 7.27
C ASN A 102 23.44 -2.31 7.04
N SER A 103 23.32 -2.71 5.77
CA SER A 103 22.55 -3.90 5.37
C SER A 103 23.03 -5.16 6.06
N ASP A 104 24.34 -5.33 6.20
CA ASP A 104 24.93 -6.60 6.62
C ASP A 104 24.72 -6.80 8.13
N ALA A 105 24.86 -5.74 8.91
CA ALA A 105 24.50 -5.73 10.34
C ALA A 105 23.00 -5.96 10.56
N VAL A 106 22.14 -5.41 9.71
CA VAL A 106 20.68 -5.67 9.79
C VAL A 106 20.39 -7.12 9.44
N ILE A 107 21.00 -7.68 8.40
CA ILE A 107 20.83 -9.08 7.99
C ILE A 107 21.24 -10.02 9.11
N GLU A 108 22.37 -9.79 9.79
CA GLU A 108 22.81 -10.58 10.94
C GLU A 108 21.76 -10.58 12.05
N LYS A 109 21.30 -9.39 12.47
CA LYS A 109 20.28 -9.23 13.51
C LYS A 109 18.96 -9.90 13.14
N LEU A 110 18.50 -9.72 11.90
CA LEU A 110 17.26 -10.34 11.40
C LEU A 110 17.38 -11.86 11.30
N SER A 111 18.52 -12.39 10.84
CA SER A 111 18.74 -13.82 10.72
C SER A 111 18.69 -14.51 12.08
N LEU A 112 19.20 -13.86 13.14
CA LEU A 112 19.08 -14.35 14.52
C LEU A 112 17.62 -14.35 15.02
N LEU A 113 16.80 -13.39 14.59
CA LEU A 113 15.39 -13.32 14.97
C LEU A 113 14.57 -14.39 14.23
N VAL A 114 14.82 -14.57 12.94
CA VAL A 114 14.16 -15.60 12.12
C VAL A 114 14.47 -17.00 12.64
N LYS A 115 15.74 -17.31 12.95
CA LYS A 115 16.13 -18.59 13.56
C LYS A 115 15.45 -18.85 14.91
N LYS A 116 15.22 -17.81 15.71
CA LYS A 116 14.50 -17.94 17.00
C LYS A 116 13.02 -18.23 16.82
N SER A 117 12.38 -17.77 15.74
CA SER A 117 10.99 -18.10 15.44
C SER A 117 10.83 -19.50 14.83
N SER A 118 11.83 -20.00 14.08
CA SER A 118 11.79 -21.30 13.40
C SER A 118 12.16 -22.50 14.27
N ASN A 119 12.66 -22.32 15.50
CA ASN A 119 12.93 -23.43 16.44
C ASN A 119 11.65 -24.02 17.09
N ALA A 120 10.51 -23.91 16.40
CA ALA A 120 9.27 -24.60 16.72
C ALA A 120 8.82 -25.33 15.44
N ASP A 121 9.06 -26.64 15.44
CA ASP A 121 8.65 -27.66 14.47
C ASP A 121 9.32 -27.64 13.08
N ASP A 122 10.31 -28.55 12.93
CA ASP A 122 10.81 -29.03 11.64
C ASP A 122 9.73 -29.89 10.97
N CYS A 123 9.36 -29.55 9.73
CA CYS A 123 8.81 -30.51 8.78
C CYS A 123 9.29 -30.23 7.35
N GLU A 124 9.51 -31.34 6.65
CA GLU A 124 10.34 -31.52 5.46
C GLU A 124 9.85 -30.82 4.18
N ASP A 125 10.82 -30.61 3.29
CA ASP A 125 10.78 -30.12 1.91
C ASP A 125 9.43 -30.26 1.18
N GLY A 126 8.95 -29.12 0.67
CA GLY A 126 7.84 -29.03 -0.28
C GLY A 126 8.13 -28.05 -1.40
N ASP A 127 8.37 -28.59 -2.60
CA ASP A 127 8.48 -27.96 -3.93
C ASP A 127 9.17 -26.59 -4.01
N ASP A 128 10.46 -26.65 -4.35
CA ASP A 128 11.29 -25.54 -4.83
C ASP A 128 10.75 -25.02 -6.18
N ALA A 129 9.68 -24.21 -6.11
CA ALA A 129 9.27 -23.38 -7.23
C ALA A 129 10.32 -22.30 -7.46
N VAL A 130 11.28 -22.59 -8.36
CA VAL A 130 12.29 -21.67 -8.90
C VAL A 130 11.63 -20.33 -9.23
N ASN A 131 12.04 -19.27 -8.53
CA ASN A 131 11.46 -17.94 -8.64
C ASN A 131 12.37 -17.03 -9.48
N PRO A 132 11.88 -16.38 -10.56
CA PRO A 132 12.71 -15.51 -11.41
C PRO A 132 13.31 -14.27 -10.74
N LEU A 133 12.91 -13.89 -9.51
CA LEU A 133 13.68 -12.91 -8.71
C LEU A 133 15.02 -13.47 -8.23
N LYS A 134 15.11 -14.79 -8.03
CA LYS A 134 16.35 -15.52 -7.76
C LYS A 134 17.21 -15.49 -9.02
N GLU A 135 16.68 -15.83 -10.19
CA GLU A 135 17.44 -15.83 -11.47
C GLU A 135 17.75 -14.43 -12.07
N CYS A 136 16.91 -13.40 -11.88
CA CYS A 136 17.24 -12.03 -12.29
C CYS A 136 18.29 -11.36 -11.38
N LEU A 137 18.61 -11.97 -10.24
CA LEU A 137 19.58 -11.49 -9.24
C LEU A 137 20.74 -12.48 -8.99
N ASP A 138 20.68 -13.70 -9.52
CA ASP A 138 21.70 -14.73 -9.47
C ASP A 138 22.31 -14.93 -10.87
N SER A 139 23.40 -14.24 -11.16
CA SER A 139 24.33 -14.67 -12.21
C SER A 139 25.45 -15.58 -11.68
N ASP A 140 25.59 -15.69 -10.35
CA ASP A 140 26.61 -16.53 -9.73
C ASP A 140 25.99 -17.47 -8.70
N SER A 141 26.18 -18.75 -8.96
CA SER A 141 25.89 -19.86 -8.08
C SER A 141 26.80 -19.80 -6.85
N ASP A 142 26.37 -19.10 -5.80
CA ASP A 142 26.96 -19.29 -4.47
C ASP A 142 25.92 -19.13 -3.34
N SER A 143 25.40 -20.29 -2.92
CA SER A 143 25.26 -20.76 -1.53
C SER A 143 24.84 -19.84 -0.36
N ASP A 144 24.08 -18.75 -0.56
CA ASP A 144 23.41 -18.07 0.58
C ASP A 144 21.96 -18.56 0.75
N SER A 145 21.80 -19.76 1.33
CA SER A 145 20.53 -20.46 1.53
C SER A 145 19.73 -19.97 2.75
N GLY A 146 19.92 -18.72 3.17
CA GLY A 146 19.22 -18.12 4.31
C GLY A 146 17.86 -17.51 3.93
N PRO A 147 16.90 -17.41 4.88
CA PRO A 147 15.61 -16.76 4.65
C PRO A 147 15.69 -15.23 4.51
N VAL A 148 16.85 -14.62 4.82
CA VAL A 148 17.11 -13.18 4.75
C VAL A 148 18.16 -12.93 3.68
N PHE A 149 17.89 -12.04 2.73
CA PHE A 149 18.80 -11.77 1.61
C PHE A 149 18.87 -10.29 1.28
N LYS A 150 20.05 -9.85 0.82
CA LYS A 150 20.31 -8.49 0.36
C LYS A 150 19.82 -8.33 -1.08
N CYS A 151 19.27 -7.16 -1.40
CA CYS A 151 18.95 -6.81 -2.78
C CYS A 151 20.25 -6.65 -3.58
N ARG A 152 20.32 -7.30 -4.75
CA ARG A 152 21.50 -7.27 -5.63
C ARG A 152 21.38 -6.27 -6.79
N ILE A 153 20.28 -5.52 -6.84
CA ILE A 153 20.11 -4.47 -7.84
C ILE A 153 21.08 -3.33 -7.49
N PRO A 154 21.95 -2.90 -8.42
CA PRO A 154 22.88 -1.80 -8.17
C PRO A 154 22.17 -0.55 -7.64
N GLY A 155 22.72 0.04 -6.57
CA GLY A 155 22.14 1.21 -5.90
C GLY A 155 21.03 0.89 -4.89
N LEU A 156 20.62 -0.37 -4.77
CA LEU A 156 19.64 -0.84 -3.78
C LEU A 156 20.26 -1.74 -2.70
N ASP A 157 21.58 -1.66 -2.47
CA ASP A 157 22.30 -2.52 -1.51
C ASP A 157 21.77 -2.43 -0.08
N TYR A 158 21.06 -1.36 0.25
CA TYR A 158 20.42 -1.11 1.54
C TYR A 158 18.98 -1.64 1.63
N VAL A 159 18.51 -2.38 0.61
CA VAL A 159 17.23 -3.07 0.62
C VAL A 159 17.48 -4.53 1.01
N VAL A 160 16.76 -4.99 2.03
CA VAL A 160 16.84 -6.35 2.55
C VAL A 160 15.47 -7.00 2.39
N PHE A 161 15.46 -8.27 2.03
CA PHE A 161 14.26 -9.04 1.89
C PHE A 161 14.27 -10.20 2.88
N VAL A 162 13.10 -10.54 3.40
CA VAL A 162 12.89 -11.70 4.26
C VAL A 162 11.81 -12.55 3.62
N TRP A 163 12.16 -13.78 3.21
CA TRP A 163 11.22 -14.72 2.64
C TRP A 163 10.19 -15.17 3.68
N GLY A 164 8.95 -15.28 3.24
CA GLY A 164 7.92 -16.06 3.91
C GLY A 164 7.58 -17.29 3.09
N SER A 165 6.63 -18.07 3.60
CA SER A 165 6.17 -19.32 2.99
C SER A 165 4.64 -19.35 2.87
N GLY A 166 4.14 -20.30 2.08
CA GLY A 166 2.72 -20.51 1.81
C GLY A 166 2.31 -20.30 0.34
N PRO A 167 1.07 -20.65 -0.04
CA PRO A 167 -0.03 -21.02 0.85
C PRO A 167 0.15 -22.40 1.50
N HIS A 168 0.02 -22.48 2.82
CA HIS A 168 0.05 -23.71 3.60
C HIS A 168 -1.35 -24.27 3.79
N ARG A 169 -1.45 -25.59 3.82
CA ARG A 169 -2.68 -26.26 4.22
C ARG A 169 -2.75 -26.29 5.76
N VAL A 170 -3.70 -25.57 6.32
CA VAL A 170 -3.93 -25.53 7.77
C VAL A 170 -4.85 -26.69 8.15
N ASP A 171 -4.41 -27.53 9.10
CA ASP A 171 -5.23 -28.58 9.67
C ASP A 171 -6.08 -28.01 10.82
N TYR A 172 -7.39 -27.98 10.61
CA TYR A 172 -8.35 -27.50 11.61
C TYR A 172 -8.91 -28.63 12.49
N GLY A 173 -8.40 -29.85 12.31
CA GLY A 173 -8.83 -31.04 13.02
C GLY A 173 -10.14 -31.64 12.48
N ASN A 174 -10.49 -32.82 13.00
CA ASN A 174 -11.67 -33.58 12.59
C ASN A 174 -12.97 -33.13 13.29
N VAL A 175 -12.87 -32.31 14.34
CA VAL A 175 -14.00 -31.75 15.08
C VAL A 175 -14.14 -30.29 14.71
N ALA A 176 -15.38 -29.81 14.53
CA ALA A 176 -15.63 -28.42 14.19
C ALA A 176 -14.95 -27.49 15.22
N PRO A 177 -13.96 -26.67 14.81
CA PRO A 177 -13.20 -25.84 15.73
C PRO A 177 -14.07 -24.70 16.28
N LYS A 178 -13.66 -24.12 17.41
CA LYS A 178 -14.16 -22.82 17.82
C LYS A 178 -13.70 -21.77 16.81
N GLU A 179 -14.56 -20.82 16.49
CA GLU A 179 -14.31 -19.88 15.39
C GLU A 179 -14.35 -18.42 15.84
N VAL A 180 -13.52 -17.62 15.18
CA VAL A 180 -13.52 -16.15 15.23
C VAL A 180 -13.62 -15.60 13.81
N ILE A 181 -14.47 -14.59 13.63
CA ILE A 181 -14.56 -13.83 12.37
C ILE A 181 -13.94 -12.46 12.60
N VAL A 182 -12.98 -12.11 11.74
CA VAL A 182 -12.31 -10.81 11.75
C VAL A 182 -12.75 -9.95 10.56
N SER A 183 -12.60 -8.63 10.71
CA SER A 183 -12.78 -7.70 9.60
C SER A 183 -11.77 -7.98 8.48
N ARG A 184 -12.15 -7.69 7.22
CA ARG A 184 -11.25 -7.80 6.07
C ARG A 184 -9.90 -7.12 6.26
N LYS A 185 -9.86 -5.88 6.78
CA LYS A 185 -8.60 -5.16 7.01
C LYS A 185 -7.70 -5.87 8.02
N CYS A 186 -8.29 -6.48 9.05
CA CYS A 186 -7.56 -7.30 10.01
C CYS A 186 -7.01 -8.56 9.33
N ALA A 187 -7.82 -9.24 8.53
CA ALA A 187 -7.40 -10.43 7.79
C ALA A 187 -6.24 -10.15 6.82
N GLU A 188 -6.34 -9.08 6.02
CA GLU A 188 -5.27 -8.66 5.11
C GLU A 188 -3.96 -8.34 5.86
N ALA A 189 -4.04 -7.86 7.11
CA ALA A 189 -2.86 -7.67 7.96
C ALA A 189 -2.32 -8.99 8.52
N VAL A 190 -3.19 -9.91 8.94
CA VAL A 190 -2.81 -11.25 9.42
C VAL A 190 -2.12 -12.06 8.32
N LEU A 191 -2.62 -11.98 7.09
CA LEU A 191 -2.00 -12.57 5.90
C LEU A 191 -0.62 -11.95 5.59
N ARG A 192 -0.27 -10.80 6.18
CA ARG A 192 1.06 -10.17 6.14
C ARG A 192 1.89 -10.45 7.39
N GLY A 193 1.51 -11.43 8.21
CA GLY A 193 2.23 -11.83 9.43
C GLY A 193 1.78 -11.16 10.73
N ALA A 194 0.74 -10.31 10.70
CA ALA A 194 0.24 -9.68 11.91
C ALA A 194 -0.52 -10.67 12.82
N GLN A 195 -0.62 -10.32 14.10
CA GLN A 195 -1.52 -10.98 15.04
C GLN A 195 -2.95 -10.42 14.95
N VAL A 196 -3.94 -11.13 15.51
CA VAL A 196 -5.31 -10.63 15.57
C VAL A 196 -5.47 -9.79 16.83
N TYR A 197 -5.60 -8.48 16.65
CA TYR A 197 -5.90 -7.56 17.73
C TYR A 197 -7.41 -7.40 17.94
N VAL A 198 -7.80 -7.13 19.18
CA VAL A 198 -9.18 -6.98 19.62
C VAL A 198 -10.04 -6.09 18.70
N PRO A 199 -9.59 -4.91 18.24
CA PRO A 199 -10.40 -4.07 17.34
C PRO A 199 -10.81 -4.74 16.03
N GLY A 200 -10.04 -5.72 15.56
CA GLY A 200 -10.30 -6.44 14.31
C GLY A 200 -11.32 -7.56 14.43
N ILE A 201 -11.63 -8.04 15.64
CA ILE A 201 -12.56 -9.14 15.91
C ILE A 201 -14.00 -8.64 15.81
N LEU A 202 -14.83 -9.34 15.03
CA LEU A 202 -16.23 -8.99 14.79
C LEU A 202 -17.19 -10.00 15.43
N ALA A 203 -16.94 -11.30 15.29
CA ALA A 203 -17.76 -12.35 15.87
C ALA A 203 -16.90 -13.47 16.44
N CYS A 204 -17.45 -14.22 17.40
CA CYS A 204 -16.73 -15.26 18.11
C CYS A 204 -17.72 -16.29 18.65
N SER A 205 -17.31 -17.55 18.70
CA SER A 205 -18.12 -18.66 19.23
C SER A 205 -18.49 -18.45 20.71
N ALA A 206 -19.65 -18.95 21.14
CA ALA A 206 -20.23 -18.65 22.47
C ALA A 206 -19.30 -18.96 23.66
N HIS A 207 -18.56 -20.07 23.60
CA HIS A 207 -17.79 -20.63 24.71
C HIS A 207 -16.27 -20.55 24.48
N VAL A 208 -15.80 -19.46 23.88
CA VAL A 208 -14.36 -19.20 23.76
C VAL A 208 -13.80 -18.67 25.07
N GLU A 209 -12.86 -19.41 25.61
CA GLU A 209 -12.03 -19.12 26.77
C GLU A 209 -10.58 -18.87 26.35
N LYS A 210 -9.83 -18.19 27.23
CA LYS A 210 -8.40 -17.99 27.00
C LYS A 210 -7.68 -19.34 26.96
N GLY A 211 -6.83 -19.52 25.95
CA GLY A 211 -6.09 -20.76 25.72
C GLY A 211 -6.75 -21.70 24.70
N ASP A 212 -8.01 -21.45 24.33
CA ASP A 212 -8.66 -22.22 23.28
C ASP A 212 -7.95 -22.06 21.94
N THR A 213 -7.87 -23.15 21.18
CA THR A 213 -7.48 -23.10 19.78
C THR A 213 -8.68 -22.68 18.93
N ILE A 214 -8.49 -21.67 18.08
CA ILE A 214 -9.57 -21.04 17.32
C ILE A 214 -9.22 -20.90 15.85
N ALA A 215 -10.14 -21.29 14.98
CA ALA A 215 -10.08 -21.06 13.55
C ALA A 215 -10.46 -19.60 13.26
N VAL A 216 -9.68 -18.93 12.42
CA VAL A 216 -9.88 -17.51 12.09
C VAL A 216 -10.33 -17.39 10.63
N SER A 217 -11.48 -16.76 10.44
CA SER A 217 -12.08 -16.52 9.13
C SER A 217 -12.37 -15.05 8.90
N VAL A 218 -12.60 -14.68 7.64
CA VAL A 218 -12.78 -13.29 7.23
C VAL A 218 -14.22 -12.96 6.93
N SER A 219 -14.67 -11.79 7.39
CA SER A 219 -15.88 -11.16 6.87
C SER A 219 -15.53 -10.21 5.73
N VAL A 220 -16.02 -10.55 4.54
CA VAL A 220 -15.90 -9.75 3.31
C VAL A 220 -17.20 -8.99 3.08
N GLU A 221 -17.10 -7.77 2.56
CA GLU A 221 -18.25 -6.92 2.30
C GLU A 221 -19.16 -7.50 1.22
N GLN A 222 -20.47 -7.48 1.49
CA GLN A 222 -21.53 -7.87 0.59
C GLN A 222 -22.39 -6.67 0.21
N LYS A 223 -23.09 -6.78 -0.92
CA LYS A 223 -23.97 -5.73 -1.42
C LYS A 223 -25.34 -5.85 -0.75
N GLY A 224 -25.72 -4.84 0.03
CA GLY A 224 -27.03 -4.73 0.65
C GLY A 224 -28.14 -4.42 -0.33
N SER A 225 -29.38 -4.51 0.14
CA SER A 225 -30.59 -4.18 -0.65
C SER A 225 -30.67 -2.71 -1.07
N ASP A 226 -30.02 -1.82 -0.32
CA ASP A 226 -29.87 -0.39 -0.62
C ASP A 226 -28.71 -0.09 -1.60
N GLY A 227 -28.00 -1.14 -2.06
CA GLY A 227 -26.83 -1.04 -2.91
C GLY A 227 -25.54 -0.64 -2.19
N SER A 228 -25.58 -0.44 -0.86
CA SER A 228 -24.39 -0.16 -0.06
C SER A 228 -23.58 -1.43 0.20
N TRP A 229 -22.25 -1.28 0.26
CA TRP A 229 -21.37 -2.38 0.65
C TRP A 229 -21.18 -2.39 2.16
N SER A 230 -21.48 -3.51 2.79
CA SER A 230 -21.23 -3.68 4.21
C SER A 230 -20.86 -5.13 4.50
N ALA A 231 -20.10 -5.35 5.57
CA ALA A 231 -19.82 -6.69 6.08
C ALA A 231 -21.07 -7.47 6.52
N GLY A 232 -22.26 -6.82 6.57
CA GLY A 232 -23.50 -7.44 7.03
C GLY A 232 -23.47 -7.91 8.50
N MET A 233 -22.43 -7.53 9.25
CA MET A 233 -22.12 -8.09 10.56
C MET A 233 -21.75 -6.99 11.56
N THR A 234 -22.40 -7.02 12.72
CA THR A 234 -22.11 -6.12 13.84
C THR A 234 -21.12 -6.78 14.81
N ARG A 235 -20.19 -5.99 15.35
CA ARG A 235 -19.24 -6.48 16.36
C ARG A 235 -19.98 -7.03 17.58
N GLY A 236 -19.62 -8.23 18.02
CA GLY A 236 -20.19 -8.91 19.19
C GLY A 236 -21.15 -10.05 18.87
N ILE A 237 -21.30 -10.44 17.60
CA ILE A 237 -22.13 -11.58 17.22
C ILE A 237 -21.58 -12.89 17.81
N VAL A 238 -22.49 -13.74 18.28
CA VAL A 238 -22.22 -15.09 18.78
C VAL A 238 -22.34 -16.06 17.62
N LEU A 239 -21.34 -16.91 17.41
CA LEU A 239 -21.38 -18.00 16.44
C LEU A 239 -21.80 -19.29 17.13
N GLN A 240 -22.74 -20.04 16.55
CA GLN A 240 -23.13 -21.37 17.04
C GLN A 240 -22.28 -22.48 16.43
N GLY A 241 -21.59 -22.21 15.31
CA GLY A 241 -20.70 -23.17 14.64
C GLY A 241 -21.43 -24.26 13.86
N SER A 242 -22.73 -24.11 13.65
CA SER A 242 -23.60 -25.04 12.92
C SER A 242 -24.05 -24.45 11.59
N GLU A 243 -24.51 -25.31 10.67
CA GLU A 243 -25.06 -24.90 9.36
C GLU A 243 -26.25 -23.94 9.47
N THR A 244 -26.89 -23.88 10.64
CA THR A 244 -27.98 -22.93 10.93
C THR A 244 -27.49 -21.50 11.18
N ASP A 245 -26.19 -21.26 11.34
CA ASP A 245 -25.65 -19.91 11.44
C ASP A 245 -25.82 -19.17 10.09
N PRO A 246 -26.40 -17.95 10.08
CA PRO A 246 -26.58 -17.16 8.85
C PRO A 246 -25.28 -16.93 8.07
N TYR A 247 -24.15 -16.88 8.79
CA TYR A 247 -22.82 -16.64 8.25
C TYR A 247 -22.03 -17.93 7.99
N TYR A 248 -22.66 -19.12 8.07
CA TYR A 248 -21.96 -20.39 7.95
C TYR A 248 -21.36 -20.56 6.55
N ILE A 249 -22.16 -20.41 5.50
CA ILE A 249 -21.77 -20.65 4.10
C ILE A 249 -20.84 -19.54 3.57
N GLU A 250 -21.06 -18.30 3.99
CA GLU A 250 -20.36 -17.12 3.48
C GLU A 250 -18.84 -17.13 3.76
N ARG A 251 -18.39 -18.03 4.65
CA ARG A 251 -16.99 -18.14 5.08
C ARG A 251 -16.23 -19.27 4.39
N ASN A 252 -16.91 -20.06 3.57
CA ASN A 252 -16.28 -21.15 2.82
C ASN A 252 -15.12 -20.60 1.98
N GLY A 253 -13.92 -21.16 2.17
CA GLY A 253 -12.73 -20.70 1.44
C GLY A 253 -12.11 -19.39 1.95
N LEU A 254 -12.52 -18.88 3.12
CA LEU A 254 -12.02 -17.62 3.70
C LEU A 254 -11.40 -17.80 5.10
N TYR A 255 -10.86 -18.99 5.39
CA TYR A 255 -10.13 -19.24 6.63
C TYR A 255 -8.64 -18.93 6.45
N ILE A 256 -8.11 -18.03 7.28
CA ILE A 256 -6.74 -17.50 7.11
C ILE A 256 -5.70 -18.16 8.02
N GLY A 257 -6.15 -19.05 8.91
CA GLY A 257 -5.31 -19.78 9.85
C GLY A 257 -6.01 -20.07 11.17
N GLN A 258 -5.23 -20.62 12.09
CA GLN A 258 -5.62 -21.00 13.43
C GLN A 258 -4.67 -20.38 14.46
N GLY A 259 -5.17 -20.14 15.67
CA GLY A 259 -4.37 -19.54 16.73
C GLY A 259 -4.95 -19.79 18.10
N THR A 260 -4.26 -19.29 19.12
CA THR A 260 -4.66 -19.40 20.51
C THR A 260 -5.41 -18.14 20.94
N ALA A 261 -6.61 -18.30 21.50
CA ALA A 261 -7.37 -17.21 22.08
C ALA A 261 -6.62 -16.63 23.30
N MET A 262 -6.34 -15.33 23.27
CA MET A 262 -5.62 -14.64 24.35
C MET A 262 -6.55 -14.03 25.40
N LEU A 263 -7.84 -13.98 25.07
CA LEU A 263 -8.93 -13.47 25.90
C LEU A 263 -10.13 -14.42 25.77
N SER A 264 -10.97 -14.49 26.79
CA SER A 264 -12.30 -15.08 26.63
C SER A 264 -13.18 -14.21 25.73
N ARG A 265 -14.30 -14.76 25.25
CA ARG A 265 -15.28 -14.01 24.44
C ARG A 265 -15.69 -12.70 25.11
N ALA A 266 -15.99 -12.74 26.41
CA ALA A 266 -16.35 -11.55 27.18
C ALA A 266 -15.21 -10.49 27.17
N GLY A 267 -13.96 -10.94 27.29
CA GLY A 267 -12.79 -10.08 27.16
C GLY A 267 -12.68 -9.44 25.77
N MET A 268 -12.78 -10.23 24.69
CA MET A 268 -12.65 -9.76 23.30
C MET A 268 -13.64 -8.63 22.94
N PHE A 269 -14.83 -8.60 23.54
CA PHE A 269 -15.84 -7.58 23.24
C PHE A 269 -15.99 -6.48 24.30
N ARG A 270 -15.35 -6.62 25.47
CA ARG A 270 -15.36 -5.59 26.53
C ARG A 270 -14.17 -4.64 26.42
N VAL A 271 -12.99 -5.15 26.06
CA VAL A 271 -11.78 -4.32 25.97
C VAL A 271 -11.69 -3.61 24.62
N THR A 272 -11.03 -2.46 24.59
CA THR A 272 -10.94 -1.62 23.38
C THR A 272 -9.68 -1.87 22.56
N GLN A 273 -8.64 -2.47 23.15
CA GLN A 273 -7.34 -2.75 22.55
C GLN A 273 -6.74 -4.01 23.20
N GLY A 274 -5.70 -4.56 22.57
CA GLY A 274 -4.98 -5.74 23.06
C GLY A 274 -4.95 -6.88 22.05
N LEU A 275 -4.13 -7.89 22.33
CA LEU A 275 -4.04 -9.11 21.54
C LEU A 275 -5.27 -9.98 21.80
N GLY A 276 -6.01 -10.33 20.75
CA GLY A 276 -7.19 -11.17 20.84
C GLY A 276 -6.89 -12.63 20.50
N VAL A 277 -6.15 -12.86 19.41
CA VAL A 277 -5.70 -14.19 18.98
C VAL A 277 -4.21 -14.13 18.65
N ASP A 278 -3.44 -15.02 19.27
CA ASP A 278 -2.07 -15.29 18.88
C ASP A 278 -2.07 -16.38 17.80
N MET A 279 -1.91 -15.95 16.55
CA MET A 279 -1.98 -16.81 15.37
C MET A 279 -0.73 -17.69 15.30
N LYS A 280 -0.94 -19.01 15.19
CA LYS A 280 0.11 -20.04 15.13
C LYS A 280 0.21 -20.59 13.71
N ASP A 281 -0.77 -21.38 13.29
CA ASP A 281 -0.82 -22.01 11.98
C ASP A 281 -1.48 -21.07 10.97
N ARG A 282 -0.75 -20.67 9.94
CA ARG A 282 -1.21 -19.65 9.00
C ARG A 282 -1.20 -20.18 7.59
N VAL A 283 -2.12 -19.70 6.77
CA VAL A 283 -2.07 -19.95 5.33
C VAL A 283 -0.82 -19.31 4.73
N TYR A 284 -0.45 -18.11 5.15
CA TYR A 284 0.81 -17.47 4.75
C TYR A 284 1.63 -17.14 5.99
N GLU A 285 2.87 -17.60 6.00
CA GLU A 285 3.79 -17.38 7.09
C GLU A 285 4.77 -16.28 6.70
N LEU A 286 4.46 -15.07 7.18
CA LEU A 286 5.31 -13.90 7.05
C LEU A 286 5.71 -13.43 8.45
N HIS A 287 6.96 -12.99 8.57
CA HIS A 287 7.52 -12.52 9.81
C HIS A 287 6.91 -11.18 10.24
N SER A 288 6.61 -11.03 11.53
CA SER A 288 6.20 -9.75 12.11
C SER A 288 7.42 -8.91 12.48
N PHE A 289 7.48 -7.68 11.98
CA PHE A 289 8.55 -6.71 12.28
C PHE A 289 8.12 -5.61 13.25
N TYR A 290 7.07 -5.85 14.04
CA TYR A 290 6.59 -4.89 15.02
C TYR A 290 7.63 -4.71 16.14
N ASN A 291 8.06 -3.46 16.37
CA ASN A 291 9.10 -3.09 17.35
C ASN A 291 10.45 -3.83 17.16
N VAL A 292 10.76 -4.21 15.91
CA VAL A 292 12.03 -4.84 15.54
C VAL A 292 12.94 -3.78 14.94
N LEU A 293 14.15 -3.63 15.49
CA LEU A 293 15.19 -2.73 14.97
C LEU A 293 14.69 -1.30 14.72
N GLU A 294 13.94 -0.74 15.69
CA GLU A 294 13.35 0.60 15.59
C GLU A 294 14.39 1.65 15.20
N GLY A 295 14.04 2.49 14.22
CA GLY A 295 14.95 3.50 13.70
C GLY A 295 16.01 3.00 12.70
N GLU A 296 16.39 1.70 12.74
CA GLU A 296 17.37 1.10 11.81
C GLU A 296 16.71 0.60 10.52
N ILE A 297 15.45 0.17 10.58
CA ILE A 297 14.72 -0.41 9.44
C ILE A 297 13.35 0.23 9.22
N PHE A 298 12.82 0.10 8.01
CA PHE A 298 11.47 0.49 7.68
C PHE A 298 10.85 -0.50 6.67
N LEU A 299 9.71 -1.10 7.01
CA LEU A 299 9.01 -2.01 6.11
C LEU A 299 8.37 -1.23 4.96
N GLN A 300 8.79 -1.51 3.73
CA GLN A 300 8.35 -0.76 2.56
C GLN A 300 8.40 -1.62 1.30
N ASN A 301 7.31 -1.61 0.54
CA ASN A 301 7.24 -2.34 -0.72
C ASN A 301 8.31 -1.85 -1.71
N LEU A 302 8.95 -2.79 -2.41
CA LEU A 302 10.02 -2.52 -3.38
C LEU A 302 9.67 -1.42 -4.40
N PRO A 303 8.48 -1.40 -5.05
CA PRO A 303 8.12 -0.33 -5.99
C PRO A 303 8.11 1.07 -5.36
N SER A 304 7.77 1.19 -4.08
CA SER A 304 7.79 2.47 -3.37
C SER A 304 9.21 2.97 -3.08
N ILE A 305 10.17 2.07 -2.86
CA ILE A 305 11.60 2.41 -2.74
C ILE A 305 12.12 2.90 -4.09
N ILE A 306 11.74 2.22 -5.17
CA ILE A 306 12.14 2.56 -6.54
C ILE A 306 11.58 3.92 -6.96
N ALA A 307 10.37 4.28 -6.54
CA ALA A 307 9.83 5.61 -6.81
C ALA A 307 10.70 6.73 -6.20
N ALA A 308 11.25 6.52 -5.00
CA ALA A 308 12.18 7.47 -4.38
C ALA A 308 13.53 7.51 -5.11
N HIS A 309 14.03 6.38 -5.63
CA HIS A 309 15.23 6.32 -6.47
C HIS A 309 15.04 6.97 -7.84
N ALA A 310 13.89 6.75 -8.48
CA ALA A 310 13.58 7.35 -9.78
C ALA A 310 13.59 8.89 -9.70
N LEU A 311 13.26 9.45 -8.53
CA LEU A 311 13.34 10.89 -8.26
C LEU A 311 14.78 11.38 -8.29
N ASP A 312 15.75 10.54 -7.95
CA ASP A 312 17.18 10.83 -7.94
C ASP A 312 17.53 12.10 -7.14
N PRO A 313 17.15 12.15 -5.85
CA PRO A 313 17.33 13.34 -5.01
C PRO A 313 18.81 13.58 -4.69
N GLN A 314 19.29 14.81 -4.87
CA GLN A 314 20.69 15.17 -4.60
C GLN A 314 20.82 15.90 -3.27
N MET A 315 22.01 15.80 -2.69
CA MET A 315 22.34 16.49 -1.45
C MET A 315 22.23 18.01 -1.62
N GLY A 316 21.58 18.68 -0.66
CA GLY A 316 21.41 20.13 -0.66
C GLY A 316 20.20 20.65 -1.43
N GLU A 317 19.52 19.78 -2.19
CA GLU A 317 18.32 20.17 -2.93
C GLU A 317 17.10 20.39 -2.04
N ARG A 318 16.12 21.08 -2.60
CA ARG A 318 14.80 21.32 -2.02
C ARG A 318 13.77 20.48 -2.76
N ILE A 319 13.19 19.51 -2.04
CA ILE A 319 12.31 18.49 -2.61
C ILE A 319 10.93 18.57 -1.96
N LEU A 320 9.88 18.44 -2.78
CA LEU A 320 8.50 18.38 -2.32
C LEU A 320 7.92 16.97 -2.44
N ASP A 321 7.35 16.46 -1.36
CA ASP A 321 6.44 15.32 -1.36
C ASP A 321 5.00 15.82 -1.11
N MET A 322 4.18 15.80 -2.16
CA MET A 322 2.85 16.43 -2.16
C MET A 322 1.77 15.66 -1.38
N CYS A 323 2.00 14.37 -1.13
CA CYS A 323 1.02 13.45 -0.53
C CYS A 323 1.76 12.46 0.37
N ALA A 324 2.47 13.00 1.36
CA ALA A 324 3.59 12.33 1.99
C ALA A 324 3.22 11.21 2.96
N ALA A 325 2.04 11.25 3.60
CA ALA A 325 1.78 10.38 4.73
C ALA A 325 1.57 8.90 4.33
N PRO A 326 2.14 7.95 5.11
CA PRO A 326 2.74 8.12 6.44
C PRO A 326 4.22 8.54 6.48
N GLY A 327 4.86 8.83 5.34
CA GLY A 327 6.23 9.35 5.26
C GLY A 327 7.27 8.34 4.76
N GLY A 328 6.85 7.18 4.27
CA GLY A 328 7.79 6.12 3.85
C GLY A 328 8.69 6.53 2.69
N LYS A 329 8.13 7.20 1.66
CA LYS A 329 8.90 7.74 0.53
C LYS A 329 9.65 9.01 0.91
N THR A 330 9.03 9.90 1.68
CA THR A 330 9.64 11.11 2.24
C THR A 330 10.93 10.81 3.00
N THR A 331 10.90 9.81 3.87
CA THR A 331 12.08 9.40 4.66
C THR A 331 13.10 8.65 3.82
N ALA A 332 12.69 7.93 2.78
CA ALA A 332 13.61 7.36 1.80
C ALA A 332 14.38 8.45 1.06
N ILE A 333 13.70 9.52 0.61
CA ILE A 333 14.31 10.69 -0.04
C ILE A 333 15.33 11.34 0.90
N ALA A 334 14.94 11.63 2.15
CA ALA A 334 15.85 12.24 3.13
C ALA A 334 17.11 11.40 3.38
N ILE A 335 16.98 10.08 3.44
CA ILE A 335 18.11 9.14 3.61
C ILE A 335 19.01 9.12 2.37
N LEU A 336 18.44 9.16 1.16
CA LEU A 336 19.22 9.27 -0.09
C LEU A 336 20.01 10.59 -0.14
N MET A 337 19.43 11.69 0.35
CA MET A 337 20.07 13.01 0.48
C MET A 337 21.06 13.10 1.65
N LYS A 338 21.30 12.00 2.38
CA LYS A 338 22.14 11.96 3.59
C LYS A 338 21.75 13.00 4.65
N ASP A 339 20.45 13.26 4.76
CA ASP A 339 19.86 14.29 5.64
C ASP A 339 20.44 15.70 5.39
N LYS A 340 20.90 15.99 4.16
CA LYS A 340 21.42 17.30 3.73
C LYS A 340 20.53 17.91 2.65
N GLY A 341 19.97 19.09 2.92
CA GLY A 341 19.02 19.78 2.03
C GLY A 341 17.70 20.04 2.75
N GLU A 342 16.60 20.09 2.00
CA GLU A 342 15.28 20.30 2.56
C GLU A 342 14.24 19.39 1.88
N VAL A 343 13.53 18.59 2.68
CA VAL A 343 12.42 17.75 2.22
C VAL A 343 11.13 18.31 2.80
N ILE A 344 10.33 18.96 1.97
CA ILE A 344 9.01 19.46 2.32
C ILE A 344 7.98 18.34 2.13
N ALA A 345 7.33 17.93 3.20
CA ALA A 345 6.33 16.87 3.21
C ALA A 345 4.94 17.46 3.47
N THR A 346 3.95 17.13 2.65
CA THR A 346 2.59 17.68 2.82
C THR A 346 1.53 16.60 2.82
N ASP A 347 0.53 16.76 3.68
CA ASP A 347 -0.70 15.96 3.65
C ASP A 347 -1.89 16.79 4.13
N ARG A 348 -3.08 16.47 3.62
CA ARG A 348 -4.32 17.19 3.95
C ARG A 348 -4.77 16.96 5.39
N SER A 349 -4.46 15.80 5.97
CA SER A 349 -4.93 15.40 7.30
C SER A 349 -3.93 15.74 8.38
N HIS A 350 -4.40 16.38 9.45
CA HIS A 350 -3.58 16.71 10.61
C HIS A 350 -2.91 15.48 11.24
N ASN A 351 -3.67 14.41 11.48
CA ASN A 351 -3.13 13.19 12.09
C ASN A 351 -2.09 12.51 11.18
N LYS A 352 -2.30 12.57 9.87
CA LYS A 352 -1.36 12.02 8.90
C LYS A 352 -0.03 12.78 8.87
N VAL A 353 -0.07 14.09 9.10
CA VAL A 353 1.17 14.88 9.24
C VAL A 353 1.89 14.56 10.56
N LEU A 354 1.15 14.32 11.65
CA LEU A 354 1.75 13.83 12.88
C LEU A 354 2.44 12.47 12.69
N ASP A 355 1.87 11.57 11.87
CA ASP A 355 2.50 10.29 11.53
C ASP A 355 3.85 10.50 10.80
N ILE A 356 3.93 11.49 9.89
CA ILE A 356 5.19 11.85 9.20
C ILE A 356 6.23 12.35 10.22
N HIS A 357 5.85 13.27 11.12
CA HIS A 357 6.76 13.77 12.15
C HIS A 357 7.26 12.64 13.06
N LYS A 358 6.38 11.75 13.48
CA LYS A 358 6.73 10.60 14.31
C LYS A 358 7.75 9.71 13.60
N LEU A 359 7.49 9.36 12.34
CA LEU A 359 8.39 8.51 11.56
C LEU A 359 9.74 9.18 11.29
N ALA A 360 9.76 10.48 10.98
CA ALA A 360 10.99 11.24 10.80
C ALA A 360 11.83 11.27 12.09
N ALA A 361 11.19 11.49 13.25
CA ALA A 361 11.85 11.47 14.56
C ALA A 361 12.40 10.07 14.91
N GLU A 362 11.60 9.02 14.67
CA GLU A 362 12.00 7.62 14.88
C GLU A 362 13.26 7.26 14.09
N LEU A 363 13.31 7.67 12.81
CA LEU A 363 14.46 7.45 11.93
C LEU A 363 15.61 8.46 12.13
N GLY A 364 15.40 9.52 12.92
CA GLY A 364 16.41 10.53 13.25
C GLY A 364 16.73 11.50 12.11
N LEU A 365 15.72 11.88 11.32
CA LEU A 365 15.87 12.74 10.16
C LEU A 365 15.50 14.19 10.49
N SER A 366 16.38 15.13 10.16
CA SER A 366 16.24 16.54 10.50
C SER A 366 15.89 17.44 9.31
N CYS A 367 16.15 16.99 8.08
CA CYS A 367 15.89 17.79 6.87
C CYS A 367 14.40 17.81 6.45
N ILE A 368 13.55 17.01 7.09
CA ILE A 368 12.12 16.89 6.78
C ILE A 368 11.31 17.95 7.51
N LYS A 369 10.57 18.77 6.76
CA LYS A 369 9.57 19.71 7.29
C LYS A 369 8.18 19.30 6.80
N ALA A 370 7.31 18.91 7.72
CA ALA A 370 5.98 18.41 7.39
C ALA A 370 4.89 19.46 7.67
N PHE A 371 3.96 19.64 6.73
CA PHE A 371 2.89 20.63 6.82
C PHE A 371 1.52 20.03 6.51
N LYS A 372 0.50 20.55 7.19
CA LYS A 372 -0.89 20.32 6.80
C LYS A 372 -1.23 21.22 5.62
N LEU A 373 -1.39 20.63 4.43
CA LEU A 373 -1.70 21.34 3.19
C LEU A 373 -2.54 20.46 2.27
N ASP A 374 -3.55 21.05 1.62
CA ASP A 374 -4.28 20.38 0.54
C ASP A 374 -3.44 20.46 -0.73
N ALA A 375 -3.08 19.31 -1.32
CA ALA A 375 -2.25 19.23 -2.52
C ALA A 375 -2.80 20.05 -3.70
N LEU A 376 -4.12 20.29 -3.74
CA LEU A 376 -4.76 21.14 -4.75
C LEU A 376 -4.56 22.65 -4.54
N LYS A 377 -3.96 23.04 -3.42
CA LYS A 377 -3.67 24.42 -3.01
C LYS A 377 -2.19 24.62 -2.72
N SER A 378 -1.34 23.77 -3.29
CA SER A 378 0.09 23.81 -3.00
C SER A 378 0.79 25.01 -3.64
N VAL A 379 0.24 25.58 -4.70
CA VAL A 379 0.75 26.83 -5.30
C VAL A 379 0.15 28.03 -4.57
N SER A 380 1.00 28.89 -4.02
CA SER A 380 0.62 30.19 -3.47
C SER A 380 0.10 31.10 -4.57
N ARG A 381 -1.08 31.67 -4.38
CA ARG A 381 -1.56 32.77 -5.24
C ARG A 381 -1.11 34.06 -4.60
N ARG A 382 -0.27 34.84 -5.28
CA ARG A 382 -0.03 36.23 -4.90
C ARG A 382 -1.35 36.97 -5.06
N ASN A 383 -1.88 37.51 -3.96
CA ASN A 383 -2.87 38.57 -4.07
C ASN A 383 -2.09 39.83 -4.41
N ASP A 384 -2.42 40.51 -5.51
CA ASP A 384 -1.83 41.80 -5.91
C ASP A 384 -2.11 42.96 -4.92
N ASN A 385 -2.57 42.67 -3.70
CA ASN A 385 -2.92 43.65 -2.68
C ASN A 385 -1.99 43.67 -1.45
N ASP A 386 -0.99 42.80 -1.34
CA ASP A 386 -0.01 42.82 -0.23
C ASP A 386 1.28 43.60 -0.57
N THR A 387 1.33 44.31 -1.70
CA THR A 387 2.49 45.14 -2.13
C THR A 387 2.54 46.55 -1.53
N PHE A 388 1.77 46.83 -0.48
CA PHE A 388 1.88 48.08 0.28
C PHE A 388 1.74 47.79 1.78
N ILE A 389 2.79 47.23 2.39
CA ILE A 389 3.29 47.45 3.77
C ILE A 389 4.50 46.52 3.90
N ASP A 390 5.64 46.93 3.36
CA ASP A 390 6.97 46.64 3.94
C ASP A 390 8.04 47.36 3.11
N ALA A 391 8.08 48.68 3.29
CA ALA A 391 9.16 49.53 2.82
C ALA A 391 9.52 50.56 3.89
N CYS A 392 9.72 50.13 5.14
CA CYS A 392 10.29 50.97 6.20
C CYS A 392 11.03 50.11 7.24
N HIS A 393 12.30 49.79 6.99
CA HIS A 393 13.43 50.10 7.90
C HIS A 393 14.67 49.24 7.58
N ASN A 394 15.63 49.89 6.91
CA ASN A 394 17.04 49.51 6.99
C ASN A 394 17.75 50.41 8.00
N ASN A 395 18.70 49.78 8.70
CA ASN A 395 19.90 50.31 9.36
C ASN A 395 19.76 51.07 10.70
N ALA A 396 20.32 50.48 11.77
CA ALA A 396 21.54 51.02 12.41
C ALA A 396 22.03 50.11 13.57
N THR A 397 23.33 49.83 13.55
CA THR A 397 24.18 49.36 14.65
C THR A 397 24.26 50.38 15.79
N ASN A 398 24.34 49.93 17.06
CA ASN A 398 25.32 50.38 18.10
C ASN A 398 24.92 49.94 19.53
N ASP A 399 25.84 49.22 20.17
CA ASP A 399 26.40 49.36 21.52
C ASP A 399 25.61 49.94 22.73
N VAL A 400 25.56 49.11 23.79
CA VAL A 400 26.04 49.38 25.17
C VAL A 400 25.13 50.13 26.21
N LYS A 401 25.04 49.47 27.38
CA LYS A 401 24.88 49.91 28.80
C LYS A 401 23.49 49.99 29.47
N ASN A 402 23.38 49.12 30.49
CA ASN A 402 22.94 49.34 31.88
C ASN A 402 21.68 50.19 32.16
N GLN A 403 20.72 49.59 32.88
CA GLN A 403 20.59 49.78 34.34
C GLN A 403 19.48 48.89 34.93
N VAL A 404 19.77 48.33 36.10
CA VAL A 404 18.85 47.65 37.04
C VAL A 404 18.60 48.61 38.21
N PRO A 405 17.44 48.53 38.88
CA PRO A 405 17.44 48.38 40.34
C PRO A 405 16.43 47.30 40.78
N SER A 406 16.83 46.19 41.41
CA SER A 406 17.21 45.96 42.82
C SER A 406 16.03 45.82 43.79
N ASN A 407 15.79 44.60 44.27
CA ASN A 407 15.62 44.17 45.69
C ASN A 407 15.23 42.67 45.72
N LEU A 408 16.17 41.77 46.07
CA LEU A 408 16.40 41.14 47.40
C LEU A 408 15.19 40.28 47.87
N GLN A 409 15.25 39.00 48.27
CA GLN A 409 16.27 37.97 48.59
C GLN A 409 15.58 36.58 48.45
N VAL A 410 16.21 35.53 47.88
CA VAL A 410 16.93 34.40 48.55
C VAL A 410 16.05 33.75 49.65
N GLU A 411 15.64 32.47 49.63
CA GLU A 411 16.50 31.28 49.64
C GLU A 411 15.77 29.93 49.34
N ARG A 412 16.44 29.14 48.51
CA ARG A 412 16.57 27.68 48.31
C ARG A 412 16.05 26.65 49.36
N ILE A 413 15.46 25.55 48.84
CA ILE A 413 15.76 24.09 49.07
C ILE A 413 14.50 23.18 49.21
N SER A 414 14.44 22.17 48.32
CA SER A 414 13.56 20.97 48.25
C SER A 414 13.89 19.91 49.34
N PRO A 415 13.39 18.65 49.36
CA PRO A 415 12.27 17.96 48.69
C PRO A 415 11.43 17.04 49.65
N LEU A 416 10.57 16.18 49.06
CA LEU A 416 10.26 14.77 49.49
C LEU A 416 8.90 14.47 50.21
N VAL A 417 7.99 13.85 49.43
CA VAL A 417 7.32 12.53 49.66
C VAL A 417 6.11 12.35 50.61
N THR A 418 5.07 11.77 49.98
CA THR A 418 3.98 10.85 50.43
C THR A 418 2.73 11.29 51.20
N GLN A 419 1.64 10.67 50.71
CA GLN A 419 0.40 10.24 51.39
C GLN A 419 -0.59 11.38 51.72
N SER A 420 -1.89 11.26 51.48
CA SER A 420 -2.77 10.10 51.57
C SER A 420 -4.13 10.41 50.93
N PHE A 421 -4.83 9.34 50.55
CA PHE A 421 -6.25 9.31 50.20
C PHE A 421 -7.14 9.93 51.30
N LYS A 422 -8.14 10.73 50.91
CA LYS A 422 -9.45 10.75 51.58
C LYS A 422 -10.59 10.90 50.57
N THR A 423 -11.47 9.92 50.65
CA THR A 423 -12.80 9.77 50.07
C THR A 423 -13.77 10.66 50.83
N GLU A 424 -14.60 11.45 50.14
CA GLU A 424 -15.86 11.96 50.68
C GLU A 424 -16.98 11.75 49.65
N THR A 425 -17.92 10.91 50.05
CA THR A 425 -19.27 10.72 49.51
C THR A 425 -20.24 11.77 50.10
N LEU A 426 -21.47 11.80 49.54
CA LEU A 426 -22.66 12.60 49.88
C LEU A 426 -22.83 13.80 48.92
N GLU A 427 -23.97 14.09 48.28
CA GLU A 427 -25.33 13.56 48.40
C GLU A 427 -26.14 14.03 47.18
N GLU A 428 -27.22 13.29 46.89
CA GLU A 428 -28.21 13.60 45.86
C GLU A 428 -28.97 14.90 46.13
N ASN A 429 -29.30 15.63 45.06
CA ASN A 429 -30.53 16.42 45.04
C ASN A 429 -31.11 16.46 43.62
N GLY A 430 -32.22 15.75 43.45
CA GLY A 430 -32.99 15.72 42.21
C GLY A 430 -33.91 16.93 42.06
N LYS A 431 -34.01 17.43 40.84
CA LYS A 431 -35.22 18.09 40.31
C LYS A 431 -35.37 17.69 38.85
N GLY A 432 -36.37 16.85 38.57
CA GLY A 432 -36.79 16.48 37.22
C GLY A 432 -37.64 17.56 36.57
N ASN A 433 -37.56 17.67 35.23
CA ASN A 433 -38.69 17.55 34.30
C ASN A 433 -38.35 18.08 32.90
N LYS A 434 -38.27 17.18 31.92
CA LYS A 434 -39.21 17.02 30.80
C LYS A 434 -38.53 16.43 29.56
N ALA A 435 -39.11 15.34 29.10
CA ALA A 435 -38.85 14.71 27.82
C ALA A 435 -39.20 15.66 26.66
N HIS A 436 -38.37 15.65 25.62
CA HIS A 436 -38.77 16.06 24.28
C HIS A 436 -38.34 14.97 23.30
N GLU A 437 -39.34 14.36 22.67
CA GLU A 437 -39.23 13.50 21.50
C GLU A 437 -38.59 14.23 20.31
N GLY A 438 -37.89 13.47 19.48
CA GLY A 438 -37.94 13.65 18.02
C GLY A 438 -36.96 14.63 17.37
N ALA A 439 -35.66 14.55 17.65
CA ALA A 439 -34.66 15.22 16.82
C ALA A 439 -34.26 14.31 15.63
N TYR A 440 -34.88 14.50 14.47
CA TYR A 440 -34.35 13.96 13.21
C TYR A 440 -32.92 14.48 13.00
N PRO A 441 -31.91 13.60 12.81
CA PRO A 441 -30.54 14.03 12.67
C PRO A 441 -30.40 14.90 11.43
N SER A 442 -29.72 16.04 11.56
CA SER A 442 -29.48 16.94 10.44
C SER A 442 -28.71 16.23 9.32
N LYS A 443 -28.89 16.63 8.06
CA LYS A 443 -28.09 16.12 6.92
C LYS A 443 -26.57 16.25 7.17
N ALA A 444 -26.15 17.18 8.02
CA ALA A 444 -24.76 17.34 8.45
C ALA A 444 -24.32 16.25 9.45
N GLU A 445 -25.17 15.86 10.39
CA GLU A 445 -24.90 14.78 11.35
C GLU A 445 -24.93 13.41 10.68
N ILE A 446 -25.83 13.19 9.73
CA ILE A 446 -25.85 11.98 8.89
C ILE A 446 -24.52 11.87 8.12
N ARG A 447 -24.03 12.97 7.51
CA ARG A 447 -22.71 12.99 6.85
C ARG A 447 -21.55 12.79 7.82
N LYS A 448 -21.65 13.29 9.05
CA LYS A 448 -20.63 13.14 10.10
C LYS A 448 -20.58 11.69 10.62
N SER A 449 -21.74 11.06 10.75
CA SER A 449 -21.94 9.65 11.04
C SER A 449 -21.36 8.76 9.94
N MET A 450 -21.72 9.01 8.67
CA MET A 450 -21.19 8.25 7.53
C MET A 450 -19.68 8.42 7.36
N ARG A 451 -19.11 9.61 7.68
CA ARG A 451 -17.65 9.80 7.72
C ARG A 451 -16.97 9.03 8.85
N LYS A 452 -17.59 8.93 10.02
CA LYS A 452 -17.10 8.11 11.15
C LYS A 452 -17.16 6.62 10.81
N ALA A 453 -18.20 6.18 10.12
CA ALA A 453 -18.35 4.80 9.66
C ALA A 453 -17.28 4.43 8.60
N ARG A 454 -17.02 5.31 7.63
CA ARG A 454 -16.06 5.05 6.53
C ARG A 454 -14.59 5.10 6.94
N ASN A 455 -14.25 5.93 7.94
CA ASN A 455 -12.87 6.12 8.41
C ASN A 455 -12.54 5.31 9.68
N GLY A 456 -13.48 4.53 10.21
CA GLY A 456 -13.36 3.90 11.53
C GLY A 456 -13.33 4.93 12.67
N PRO A 457 -13.38 4.48 13.94
CA PRO A 457 -13.11 5.36 15.07
C PRO A 457 -11.65 5.81 14.96
N GLY A 458 -11.44 7.07 14.55
CA GLY A 458 -10.11 7.66 14.52
C GLY A 458 -9.43 7.42 15.87
N ARG A 459 -8.15 7.02 15.84
CA ARG A 459 -7.30 6.88 17.03
C ARG A 459 -7.42 8.16 17.86
N HIS A 460 -8.23 8.12 18.93
CA HIS A 460 -8.40 9.22 19.88
C HIS A 460 -7.31 9.21 20.97
N GLN A 461 -6.11 8.75 20.63
CA GLN A 461 -4.96 8.77 21.52
C GLN A 461 -3.72 9.13 20.72
N SER A 462 -3.56 10.42 20.46
CA SER A 462 -2.27 11.04 20.16
C SER A 462 -2.35 12.42 20.78
N GLY A 463 -1.42 12.74 21.68
CA GLY A 463 -1.36 14.03 22.37
C GLY A 463 -1.47 15.19 21.37
N GLY A 464 -2.21 16.24 21.75
CA GLY A 464 -2.54 17.36 20.89
C GLY A 464 -1.32 18.21 20.48
N GLY A 465 -0.49 17.69 19.59
CA GLY A 465 0.55 18.45 18.90
C GLY A 465 -0.10 19.31 17.82
N ARG A 466 0.10 20.63 17.86
CA ARG A 466 -0.32 21.53 16.77
C ARG A 466 0.63 21.32 15.59
N VAL A 467 0.07 21.08 14.40
CA VAL A 467 0.85 20.90 13.17
C VAL A 467 0.83 22.21 12.40
N ASP A 468 1.96 22.59 11.84
CA ASP A 468 2.09 23.78 11.01
C ASP A 468 1.25 23.66 9.72
N SER A 469 0.50 24.70 9.42
CA SER A 469 -0.25 24.83 8.17
C SER A 469 0.49 25.76 7.22
N SER A 470 0.66 25.35 5.96
CA SER A 470 1.23 26.20 4.91
C SER A 470 0.12 26.92 4.13
N LYS A 471 0.41 28.11 3.61
CA LYS A 471 -0.46 28.85 2.66
C LYS A 471 -0.23 28.42 1.19
N GLY A 472 0.73 27.52 0.96
CA GLY A 472 1.23 27.18 -0.38
C GLY A 472 2.71 27.55 -0.50
N PHE A 473 3.28 27.27 -1.67
CA PHE A 473 4.65 27.60 -2.04
C PHE A 473 4.67 28.38 -3.34
N ASP A 474 5.68 29.23 -3.54
CA ASP A 474 5.84 29.95 -4.79
C ASP A 474 6.07 28.98 -5.96
N PRO A 475 5.61 29.32 -7.18
CA PRO A 475 5.97 28.59 -8.39
C PRO A 475 7.49 28.45 -8.54
N ASP A 476 7.92 27.38 -9.21
CA ASP A 476 9.33 27.12 -9.54
C ASP A 476 10.29 27.07 -8.32
N SER A 477 9.76 26.77 -7.13
CA SER A 477 10.52 26.79 -5.88
C SER A 477 11.15 25.46 -5.47
N PHE A 478 10.92 24.39 -6.23
CA PHE A 478 11.43 23.05 -5.92
C PHE A 478 12.31 22.48 -7.04
N ASP A 479 13.43 21.87 -6.65
CA ASP A 479 14.31 21.16 -7.58
C ASP A 479 13.63 19.89 -8.09
N ARG A 480 12.89 19.21 -7.20
CA ARG A 480 12.18 17.96 -7.48
C ARG A 480 10.84 17.88 -6.78
N VAL A 481 9.87 17.25 -7.42
CA VAL A 481 8.55 17.00 -6.86
C VAL A 481 8.18 15.52 -6.98
N LEU A 482 7.92 14.89 -5.84
CA LEU A 482 7.26 13.59 -5.76
C LEU A 482 5.75 13.79 -5.58
N LEU A 483 4.98 13.21 -6.50
CA LEU A 483 3.53 13.07 -6.40
C LEU A 483 3.16 11.59 -6.27
N ASP A 484 3.19 11.08 -5.04
CA ASP A 484 2.62 9.78 -4.66
C ASP A 484 1.11 9.93 -4.46
N ALA A 485 0.36 9.95 -5.56
CA ALA A 485 -0.99 10.45 -5.54
C ALA A 485 -1.98 9.48 -4.84
N PRO A 486 -2.96 9.99 -4.07
CA PRO A 486 -4.06 9.17 -3.61
C PRO A 486 -4.81 8.59 -4.81
N CYS A 487 -4.92 7.26 -4.84
CA CYS A 487 -5.46 6.49 -5.95
C CYS A 487 -6.54 5.52 -5.47
N SER A 488 -7.15 4.80 -6.41
CA SER A 488 -8.09 3.69 -6.14
C SER A 488 -7.44 2.51 -5.39
N ALA A 489 -6.10 2.48 -5.29
CA ALA A 489 -5.34 1.46 -4.56
C ALA A 489 -5.64 0.02 -5.01
N LEU A 490 -6.06 -0.18 -6.27
CA LEU A 490 -6.43 -1.48 -6.83
C LEU A 490 -5.27 -2.49 -6.90
N GLY A 491 -4.03 -2.02 -6.77
CA GLY A 491 -2.83 -2.86 -6.82
C GLY A 491 -2.36 -3.40 -5.47
N LEU A 492 -2.95 -2.97 -4.34
CA LEU A 492 -2.53 -3.44 -3.02
C LEU A 492 -2.78 -4.94 -2.82
N ARG A 493 -1.88 -5.58 -2.05
CA ARG A 493 -1.90 -7.02 -1.75
C ARG A 493 -1.72 -7.31 -0.24
N PRO A 494 -2.30 -8.40 0.28
CA PRO A 494 -3.41 -9.14 -0.31
C PRO A 494 -4.67 -8.28 -0.36
N ARG A 495 -5.58 -8.60 -1.28
CA ARG A 495 -6.88 -7.99 -1.47
C ARG A 495 -7.95 -9.08 -1.43
N LEU A 496 -8.89 -8.97 -0.50
CA LEU A 496 -9.99 -9.94 -0.39
C LEU A 496 -11.33 -9.39 -0.93
N PHE A 497 -11.34 -8.14 -1.43
CA PHE A 497 -12.55 -7.47 -1.90
C PHE A 497 -12.27 -6.46 -3.02
N ALA A 498 -13.13 -6.44 -4.04
CA ALA A 498 -13.02 -5.56 -5.21
C ALA A 498 -14.39 -5.01 -5.72
N GLY A 499 -15.45 -5.15 -4.92
CA GLY A 499 -16.81 -4.83 -5.37
C GLY A 499 -17.21 -3.35 -5.30
N GLU A 500 -16.58 -2.55 -4.43
CA GLU A 500 -16.99 -1.15 -4.16
C GLU A 500 -16.64 -0.19 -5.30
N ASP A 501 -15.58 -0.47 -6.07
CA ASP A 501 -15.13 0.43 -7.12
C ASP A 501 -16.07 0.41 -8.34
N THR A 502 -16.24 1.58 -8.95
CA THR A 502 -17.00 1.76 -10.20
C THR A 502 -16.17 2.56 -11.22
N ILE A 503 -16.58 2.54 -12.48
CA ILE A 503 -15.93 3.33 -13.55
C ILE A 503 -15.92 4.82 -13.19
N GLU A 504 -17.02 5.34 -12.62
CA GLU A 504 -17.17 6.73 -12.23
C GLU A 504 -16.25 7.10 -11.05
N SER A 505 -16.11 6.18 -10.08
CA SER A 505 -15.14 6.31 -8.99
C SER A 505 -13.72 6.44 -9.55
N LEU A 506 -13.32 5.51 -10.43
CA LEU A 506 -12.00 5.52 -11.05
C LEU A 506 -11.72 6.79 -11.86
N ARG A 507 -12.70 7.27 -12.64
CA ARG A 507 -12.59 8.55 -13.36
C ARG A 507 -12.46 9.75 -12.41
N SER A 508 -13.16 9.72 -11.27
CA SER A 508 -13.06 10.76 -10.25
C SER A 508 -11.67 10.83 -9.62
N HIS A 509 -11.05 9.67 -9.35
CA HIS A 509 -9.66 9.57 -8.90
C HIS A 509 -8.69 10.15 -9.94
N ALA A 510 -8.79 9.73 -11.20
CA ALA A 510 -7.96 10.23 -12.29
C ALA A 510 -8.07 11.77 -12.45
N LYS A 511 -9.30 12.31 -12.42
CA LYS A 511 -9.54 13.75 -12.50
C LYS A 511 -8.90 14.51 -11.32
N TYR A 512 -8.99 13.94 -10.12
CA TYR A 512 -8.37 14.53 -8.93
C TYR A 512 -6.84 14.53 -9.04
N GLN A 513 -6.25 13.44 -9.52
CA GLN A 513 -4.81 13.29 -9.76
C GLN A 513 -4.29 14.28 -10.79
N ARG A 514 -4.97 14.47 -11.93
CA ARG A 514 -4.60 15.48 -12.93
C ARG A 514 -4.49 16.88 -12.33
N ARG A 515 -5.42 17.26 -11.45
CA ARG A 515 -5.39 18.56 -10.77
C ARG A 515 -4.23 18.70 -9.77
N MET A 516 -3.83 17.62 -9.10
CA MET A 516 -2.63 17.63 -8.24
C MET A 516 -1.36 17.69 -9.09
N PHE A 517 -1.34 16.97 -10.21
CA PHE A 517 -0.23 17.02 -11.16
C PHE A 517 -0.04 18.43 -11.74
N ASP A 518 -1.13 19.14 -12.07
CA ASP A 518 -1.08 20.54 -12.49
C ASP A 518 -0.42 21.46 -11.45
N GLN A 519 -0.55 21.16 -10.15
CA GLN A 519 0.14 21.89 -9.08
C GLN A 519 1.62 21.49 -9.00
N ALA A 520 1.95 20.21 -9.14
CA ALA A 520 3.33 19.73 -9.19
C ALA A 520 4.13 20.43 -10.30
N VAL A 521 3.54 20.54 -11.49
CA VAL A 521 4.14 21.19 -12.65
C VAL A 521 4.43 22.68 -12.40
N GLN A 522 3.57 23.38 -11.66
CA GLN A 522 3.80 24.79 -11.32
C GLN A 522 4.91 24.98 -10.27
N LEU A 523 5.10 24.00 -9.38
CA LEU A 523 6.02 24.10 -8.25
C LEU A 523 7.46 23.68 -8.57
N VAL A 524 7.63 22.77 -9.53
CA VAL A 524 8.96 22.33 -9.97
C VAL A 524 9.60 23.40 -10.86
N ARG A 525 10.87 23.73 -10.62
CA ARG A 525 11.61 24.68 -11.45
C ARG A 525 11.89 24.14 -12.87
N PRO A 526 12.16 25.01 -13.86
CA PRO A 526 12.77 24.59 -15.12
C PRO A 526 14.09 23.83 -14.88
N GLY A 527 14.30 22.74 -15.61
CA GLY A 527 15.41 21.80 -15.37
C GLY A 527 15.20 20.84 -14.20
N GLY A 528 14.08 20.94 -13.47
CA GLY A 528 13.72 20.05 -12.37
C GLY A 528 13.10 18.72 -12.83
N VAL A 529 12.72 17.91 -11.84
CA VAL A 529 12.16 16.56 -12.05
C VAL A 529 10.83 16.39 -11.32
N ILE A 530 9.86 15.74 -11.97
CA ILE A 530 8.65 15.26 -11.32
C ILE A 530 8.64 13.74 -11.37
N VAL A 531 8.40 13.08 -10.24
CA VAL A 531 8.02 11.65 -10.21
C VAL A 531 6.57 11.53 -9.79
N TYR A 532 5.78 10.91 -10.65
CA TYR A 532 4.42 10.50 -10.37
C TYR A 532 4.39 9.01 -10.05
N SER A 533 3.70 8.62 -8.98
CA SER A 533 3.51 7.21 -8.66
C SER A 533 2.16 6.91 -8.03
N THR A 534 1.68 5.68 -8.21
CA THR A 534 0.43 5.18 -7.63
C THR A 534 0.56 3.69 -7.27
N CYS A 535 -0.25 3.22 -6.31
CA CYS A 535 -0.43 1.80 -5.99
C CYS A 535 -1.69 1.20 -6.63
N THR A 536 -2.03 1.63 -7.85
CA THR A 536 -3.19 1.12 -8.60
C THR A 536 -2.78 0.45 -9.91
N ILE A 537 -3.59 -0.53 -10.32
CA ILE A 537 -3.50 -1.13 -11.65
C ILE A 537 -4.31 -0.33 -12.69
N ASN A 538 -5.06 0.70 -12.30
CA ASN A 538 -5.94 1.41 -13.23
C ASN A 538 -5.17 2.22 -14.29
N PRO A 539 -5.32 1.92 -15.60
CA PRO A 539 -4.66 2.70 -16.66
C PRO A 539 -5.08 4.17 -16.72
N GLY A 540 -6.34 4.47 -16.39
CA GLY A 540 -6.86 5.85 -16.38
C GLY A 540 -6.26 6.76 -15.31
N GLU A 541 -5.71 6.17 -14.23
CA GLU A 541 -4.96 6.90 -13.20
C GLU A 541 -3.45 6.94 -13.51
N ASN A 542 -2.99 6.12 -14.45
CA ASN A 542 -1.58 5.88 -14.72
C ASN A 542 -1.21 6.41 -16.11
N GLU A 543 -1.28 5.57 -17.14
CA GLU A 543 -0.91 5.91 -18.50
C GLU A 543 -1.72 7.09 -19.06
N ALA A 544 -3.01 7.20 -18.73
CA ALA A 544 -3.81 8.35 -19.17
C ALA A 544 -3.40 9.67 -18.51
N LEU A 545 -2.85 9.63 -17.29
CA LEU A 545 -2.28 10.82 -16.66
C LEU A 545 -0.98 11.22 -17.37
N VAL A 546 -0.15 10.25 -17.75
CA VAL A 546 1.06 10.51 -18.52
C VAL A 546 0.73 11.15 -19.87
N ARG A 547 -0.25 10.60 -20.60
CA ARG A 547 -0.73 11.16 -21.87
C ARG A 547 -1.21 12.60 -21.70
N TYR A 548 -2.08 12.83 -20.70
CA TYR A 548 -2.55 14.17 -20.34
C TYR A 548 -1.40 15.14 -20.06
N ALA A 549 -0.40 14.73 -19.28
CA ALA A 549 0.74 15.58 -18.94
C ALA A 549 1.54 15.98 -20.18
N LEU A 550 1.88 15.03 -21.06
CA LEU A 550 2.65 15.27 -22.28
C LEU A 550 1.87 16.08 -23.32
N ASP A 551 0.54 15.96 -23.36
CA ASP A 551 -0.28 16.74 -24.27
C ASP A 551 -0.47 18.18 -23.81
N LYS A 552 -0.72 18.37 -22.51
CA LYS A 552 -0.97 19.69 -21.93
C LYS A 552 0.32 20.51 -21.75
N TYR A 553 1.42 19.88 -21.36
CA TYR A 553 2.66 20.56 -21.01
C TYR A 553 3.79 20.17 -21.97
N LYS A 554 3.97 20.96 -23.03
CA LYS A 554 4.95 20.67 -24.11
C LYS A 554 6.41 20.71 -23.67
N TYR A 555 6.69 21.37 -22.56
CA TYR A 555 8.01 21.39 -21.93
C TYR A 555 8.26 20.19 -21.01
N LEU A 556 7.30 19.28 -20.83
CA LEU A 556 7.54 18.02 -20.12
C LEU A 556 7.91 16.93 -21.11
N SER A 557 8.89 16.10 -20.73
CA SER A 557 9.25 14.87 -21.43
C SER A 557 9.39 13.72 -20.45
N LEU A 558 9.06 12.51 -20.89
CA LEU A 558 9.35 11.31 -20.10
C LEU A 558 10.87 11.09 -20.04
N ALA A 559 11.37 10.80 -18.85
CA ALA A 559 12.78 10.54 -18.60
C ALA A 559 13.00 9.08 -18.21
N PRO A 560 14.16 8.50 -18.57
CA PRO A 560 14.53 7.16 -18.13
C PRO A 560 14.65 7.10 -16.61
N GLN A 561 14.36 5.94 -16.05
CA GLN A 561 14.34 5.69 -14.61
C GLN A 561 15.42 4.67 -14.25
N HIS A 562 16.10 4.90 -13.13
CA HIS A 562 17.07 3.97 -12.58
C HIS A 562 16.75 3.72 -11.09
N PRO A 563 16.72 2.45 -10.63
CA PRO A 563 16.79 1.24 -11.43
C PRO A 563 15.49 1.00 -12.24
N LYS A 564 15.63 0.32 -13.38
CA LYS A 564 14.52 -0.11 -14.24
C LYS A 564 14.26 -1.59 -14.03
N ILE A 565 13.27 -1.92 -13.19
CA ILE A 565 12.89 -3.32 -12.93
C ILE A 565 11.41 -3.59 -13.20
N GLY A 566 10.55 -2.57 -13.14
CA GLY A 566 9.15 -2.72 -13.50
C GLY A 566 9.01 -2.98 -15.00
N GLY A 567 7.92 -3.65 -15.38
CA GLY A 567 7.56 -3.87 -16.78
C GLY A 567 7.17 -2.57 -17.50
N PRO A 568 6.93 -2.64 -18.82
CA PRO A 568 6.49 -1.51 -19.61
C PRO A 568 5.07 -1.06 -19.22
N GLY A 569 4.76 0.20 -19.51
CA GLY A 569 3.39 0.73 -19.43
C GLY A 569 2.47 0.17 -20.53
N LEU A 570 1.18 0.48 -20.43
CA LEU A 570 0.19 0.10 -21.45
C LEU A 570 0.13 1.13 -22.59
N VAL A 571 0.15 0.63 -23.82
CA VAL A 571 0.01 1.42 -25.05
C VAL A 571 -1.42 1.30 -25.57
N GLY A 572 -1.96 2.38 -26.13
CA GLY A 572 -3.26 2.38 -26.81
C GLY A 572 -4.29 3.28 -26.16
N ASN A 573 -5.54 2.83 -26.12
CA ASN A 573 -6.65 3.56 -25.52
C ASN A 573 -7.77 2.61 -25.11
N CYS A 574 -8.75 3.16 -24.38
CA CYS A 574 -10.01 2.48 -24.11
C CYS A 574 -11.20 3.41 -24.37
N GLU A 575 -12.10 3.00 -25.26
CA GLU A 575 -13.37 3.68 -25.51
C GLU A 575 -14.47 3.12 -24.60
N PHE A 576 -15.19 4.04 -23.95
CA PHE A 576 -16.29 3.75 -23.06
C PHE A 576 -17.64 3.89 -23.77
N PRO A 577 -18.72 3.25 -23.28
CA PRO A 577 -20.04 3.32 -23.92
C PRO A 577 -20.64 4.73 -24.03
N ASP A 578 -20.16 5.68 -23.22
CA ASP A 578 -20.56 7.09 -23.26
C ASP A 578 -19.75 7.93 -24.26
N GLY A 579 -18.91 7.31 -25.09
CA GLY A 579 -18.06 7.96 -26.08
C GLY A 579 -16.81 8.63 -25.51
N TYR A 580 -16.59 8.53 -24.19
CA TYR A 580 -15.32 8.98 -23.59
C TYR A 580 -14.20 8.02 -24.01
N VAL A 581 -13.08 8.57 -24.48
CA VAL A 581 -11.88 7.81 -24.83
C VAL A 581 -10.79 8.13 -23.83
N ASP A 582 -10.25 7.09 -23.22
CA ASP A 582 -9.09 7.18 -22.34
C ASP A 582 -7.85 6.80 -23.13
N GLU A 583 -7.12 7.80 -23.60
CA GLU A 583 -5.86 7.62 -24.32
C GLU A 583 -4.71 7.33 -23.35
N TRP A 584 -3.88 6.35 -23.68
CA TRP A 584 -2.74 5.90 -22.88
C TRP A 584 -1.42 6.27 -23.59
N LEU A 585 -0.38 5.46 -23.38
CA LEU A 585 0.93 5.71 -23.98
C LEU A 585 0.91 5.44 -25.48
N ARG A 586 1.81 6.11 -26.20
CA ARG A 586 2.13 5.85 -27.60
C ARG A 586 3.30 4.87 -27.72
N PRO A 587 3.42 4.12 -28.83
CA PRO A 587 4.56 3.24 -29.05
C PRO A 587 5.91 3.96 -28.87
N GLY A 588 6.79 3.38 -28.07
CA GLY A 588 8.08 3.93 -27.67
C GLY A 588 8.07 4.62 -26.28
N GLU A 589 6.91 5.05 -25.78
CA GLU A 589 6.79 5.67 -24.45
C GLU A 589 6.70 4.64 -23.32
N GLU A 590 6.25 3.41 -23.62
CA GLU A 590 5.98 2.35 -22.63
C GLU A 590 7.20 1.92 -21.81
N ASN A 591 8.40 2.02 -22.39
CA ASN A 591 9.65 1.65 -21.71
C ASN A 591 10.19 2.75 -20.80
N LEU A 592 9.67 3.98 -20.88
CA LEU A 592 10.10 5.11 -20.04
C LEU A 592 9.33 5.18 -18.71
N VAL A 593 8.20 4.49 -18.59
CA VAL A 593 7.44 4.33 -17.34
C VAL A 593 7.67 2.95 -16.73
N GLN A 594 7.41 2.75 -15.45
CA GLN A 594 7.51 1.44 -14.81
C GLN A 594 6.16 1.00 -14.27
N ARG A 595 5.67 -0.14 -14.75
CA ARG A 595 4.48 -0.80 -14.21
C ARG A 595 4.88 -2.09 -13.52
N PHE A 596 4.48 -2.22 -12.26
CA PHE A 596 4.63 -3.43 -11.47
C PHE A 596 3.34 -4.21 -11.57
N ASP A 597 3.43 -5.38 -12.19
CA ASP A 597 2.33 -6.31 -12.37
C ASP A 597 2.30 -7.29 -11.19
N PRO A 598 1.18 -7.40 -10.44
CA PRO A 598 1.06 -8.38 -9.36
C PRO A 598 1.35 -9.82 -9.76
N SER A 599 1.05 -10.17 -11.01
CA SER A 599 1.25 -11.51 -11.58
C SER A 599 2.64 -11.73 -12.16
N SER A 600 3.50 -10.71 -12.16
CA SER A 600 4.89 -10.84 -12.59
C SER A 600 5.69 -11.66 -11.56
N PRO A 601 6.78 -12.31 -11.99
CA PRO A 601 7.72 -12.98 -11.11
C PRO A 601 8.33 -12.12 -9.99
N LEU A 602 8.32 -10.78 -10.15
CA LEU A 602 8.75 -9.86 -9.08
C LEU A 602 7.87 -9.96 -7.82
N ASP A 603 6.67 -10.52 -7.95
CA ASP A 603 5.72 -10.77 -6.87
C ASP A 603 5.47 -9.56 -5.96
N THR A 604 5.42 -8.38 -6.57
CA THR A 604 5.18 -7.09 -5.89
C THR A 604 3.68 -6.76 -5.86
N ILE A 605 3.33 -5.67 -5.17
CA ILE A 605 2.03 -5.01 -5.36
C ILE A 605 1.90 -4.44 -6.79
N GLY A 606 0.67 -4.21 -7.22
CA GLY A 606 0.38 -3.42 -8.41
C GLY A 606 0.79 -1.96 -8.17
N PHE A 607 1.70 -1.45 -9.00
CA PHE A 607 2.27 -0.13 -8.82
C PHE A 607 2.64 0.52 -10.16
N PHE A 608 2.72 1.84 -10.20
CA PHE A 608 3.10 2.60 -11.39
C PHE A 608 4.03 3.75 -11.04
N ILE A 609 5.03 4.00 -11.89
CA ILE A 609 5.99 5.10 -11.75
C ILE A 609 6.23 5.76 -13.11
N ALA A 610 6.06 7.08 -13.18
CA ALA A 610 6.45 7.90 -14.32
C ALA A 610 7.36 9.04 -13.85
N LYS A 611 8.48 9.22 -14.55
CA LYS A 611 9.43 10.32 -14.32
C LYS A 611 9.35 11.31 -15.47
N PHE A 612 9.22 12.58 -15.14
CA PHE A 612 9.20 13.68 -16.10
C PHE A 612 10.40 14.60 -15.88
N ALA A 613 11.09 14.94 -16.95
CA ALA A 613 12.03 16.05 -16.97
C ALA A 613 11.28 17.33 -17.38
N VAL A 614 11.64 18.44 -16.75
CA VAL A 614 11.01 19.75 -16.98
C VAL A 614 11.95 20.62 -17.80
N GLY A 615 11.59 20.93 -19.04
CA GLY A 615 12.32 21.86 -19.91
C GLY A 615 12.15 23.33 -19.51
N SER A 616 12.59 24.24 -20.40
CA SER A 616 12.31 25.67 -20.22
C SER A 616 10.81 25.92 -20.26
N LYS A 617 10.31 26.67 -19.28
CA LYS A 617 8.93 27.16 -19.24
C LYS A 617 8.89 28.50 -19.97
N ASP A 618 9.14 28.48 -21.28
CA ASP A 618 8.98 29.70 -22.07
C ASP A 618 7.49 30.10 -22.03
N THR A 619 7.24 31.38 -21.73
CA THR A 619 5.93 31.94 -21.38
C THR A 619 5.02 32.12 -22.58
#